data_AF-A0AA43DBF9-F1
#
_entry.id   AF-A0AA43DBF9-F1
#
_cell.length_a   1.000
_cell.length_b   1.000
_cell.length_c   1.000
_cell.angle_alpha   90.00
_cell.angle_beta   90.00
_cell.angle_gamma   90.00
#
_symmetry.space_group_name_H-M   'P 1'
#
loop_
_entity.id
_entity.type
_entity.pdbx_description
1 polymer ?
#
loop_
_entity_poly.entity_id
_entity_poly.type
_entity_poly.pdbx_seq_one_letter_code
_entity_poly.pdbx_strand_id
1 'polypeptide(L)'
;MRRYQSIVSSTLLLSLLKDMETGQRGYVITGDSDFLEPFNTAKWYLKPATDSLRNLLSDNEDQINFYLKKSLFRSIINPGILKTA
;
A
#
# COMPACT_ATOMS: atom_id res chain seq x y z
N MET A 1 0.55 4.65 -14.44
CA MET A 1 0.38 5.70 -13.39
C MET A 1 0.28 5.09 -11.99
N ARG A 2 -0.71 4.23 -11.64
CA ARG A 2 -0.87 3.68 -10.27
C ARG A 2 0.27 2.78 -9.75
N ARG A 3 0.87 1.93 -10.61
CA ARG A 3 2.05 1.10 -10.22
C ARG A 3 3.21 1.97 -9.74
N TYR A 4 3.41 3.12 -10.39
CA TYR A 4 4.41 4.11 -9.98
C TYR A 4 4.04 4.74 -8.63
N GLN A 5 2.76 5.08 -8.41
CA GLN A 5 2.28 5.60 -7.11
C GLN A 5 2.46 4.60 -5.96
N SER A 6 2.23 3.31 -6.20
CA SER A 6 2.48 2.26 -5.19
C SER A 6 3.96 2.17 -4.82
N ILE A 7 4.87 2.21 -5.82
CA ILE A 7 6.32 2.22 -5.57
C ILE A 7 6.72 3.46 -4.77
N VAL A 8 6.26 4.65 -5.17
CA VAL A 8 6.54 5.90 -4.47
C VAL A 8 6.02 5.86 -3.03
N SER A 9 4.80 5.35 -2.82
CA SER A 9 4.20 5.24 -1.48
C SER A 9 4.96 4.25 -0.58
N SER A 10 5.45 3.13 -1.12
CA SER A 10 6.30 2.20 -0.38
C SER A 10 7.67 2.80 -0.04
N THR A 11 8.28 3.54 -0.96
CA THR A 11 9.54 4.25 -0.71
C THR A 11 9.38 5.30 0.39
N LEU A 12 8.27 6.04 0.40
CA LEU A 12 7.95 7.00 1.46
C LEU A 12 7.85 6.31 2.83
N LEU A 13 7.13 5.18 2.91
CA LEU A 13 7.01 4.41 4.16
C LEU A 13 8.37 3.92 4.65
N LEU A 14 9.23 3.44 3.75
CA LEU A 14 10.58 3.01 4.11
C LEU A 14 11.41 4.18 4.67
N SER A 15 11.30 5.37 4.07
CA SER A 15 11.99 6.57 4.57
C SER A 15 11.52 6.94 5.98
N LEU A 16 10.20 6.95 6.21
CA LEU A 16 9.64 7.27 7.52
C LEU A 16 10.10 6.27 8.59
N LEU A 17 10.11 4.97 8.28
CA LEU A 17 10.60 3.94 9.21
C LEU A 17 12.09 4.12 9.51
N LYS A 18 12.90 4.47 8.50
CA LYS A 18 14.32 4.77 8.68
C LYS A 18 14.53 5.98 9.58
N ASP A 19 13.75 7.04 9.43
CA ASP A 19 13.85 8.24 10.27
C ASP A 19 13.47 7.92 11.72
N MET A 20 12.42 7.11 11.91
CA MET A 20 12.05 6.61 13.25
C MET A 20 13.17 5.79 13.88
N GLU A 21 13.74 4.83 13.16
CA GLU A 21 14.83 4.01 13.65
C GLU A 21 16.08 4.84 13.96
N THR A 22 16.42 5.79 13.09
CA THR A 22 17.59 6.67 13.26
C THR A 22 17.44 7.51 14.51
N GLY A 23 16.27 8.13 14.72
CA GLY A 23 16.03 8.94 15.90
C GLY A 23 16.04 8.13 17.20
N GLN A 24 15.38 6.97 17.20
CA GLN A 24 15.38 6.07 18.36
C GLN A 24 16.81 5.59 18.70
N ARG A 25 17.59 5.17 17.70
CA ARG A 25 18.98 4.73 17.91
C ARG A 25 19.84 5.87 18.44
N GLY A 26 19.68 7.09 17.91
CA GLY A 26 20.38 8.28 18.39
C GLY A 26 20.15 8.50 19.89
N TYR A 27 18.87 8.53 20.30
CA TYR A 27 18.51 8.68 21.72
C TYR A 27 19.05 7.55 22.61
N VAL A 28 18.95 6.29 22.17
CA VAL A 28 19.44 5.14 22.94
C VAL A 28 20.96 5.20 23.15
N ILE A 29 21.71 5.72 22.17
CA ILE A 29 23.18 5.81 22.24
C ILE A 29 23.62 7.01 23.10
N THR A 30 22.95 8.16 22.98
CA THR A 30 23.42 9.42 23.58
C THR A 30 22.69 9.80 24.87
N GLY A 31 21.47 9.32 25.06
CA GLY A 31 20.54 9.77 26.10
C GLY A 31 19.92 11.15 25.82
N ASP A 32 20.25 11.78 24.69
CA ASP A 32 19.80 13.13 24.34
C ASP A 32 18.48 13.09 23.55
N SER A 33 17.45 13.73 24.12
CA SER A 33 16.09 13.75 23.56
C SER A 33 15.98 14.45 22.20
N ASP A 34 16.94 15.29 21.83
CA ASP A 34 16.92 15.98 20.53
C ASP A 34 17.01 14.98 19.36
N PHE A 35 17.65 13.83 19.58
CA PHE A 35 17.66 12.73 18.62
C PHE A 35 16.28 12.10 18.40
N LEU A 36 15.26 12.38 19.23
CA LEU A 36 13.90 11.89 19.00
C LEU A 36 13.12 12.73 17.96
N GLU A 37 13.65 13.87 17.50
CA GLU A 37 12.97 14.72 16.50
C GLU A 37 12.61 13.95 15.21
N PRO A 38 13.51 13.17 14.57
CA PRO A 38 13.17 12.41 13.37
C PRO A 38 12.08 11.37 13.61
N PHE A 39 12.10 10.73 14.79
CA PHE A 39 11.07 9.78 15.20
C PHE A 39 9.71 10.45 15.37
N ASN A 40 9.68 11.56 16.11
CA ASN A 40 8.45 12.29 16.40
C ASN A 40 7.83 12.82 15.11
N THR A 41 8.66 13.37 14.21
CA THR A 41 8.21 13.87 12.91
C THR A 41 7.66 12.74 12.04
N ALA A 42 8.41 11.64 11.87
CA ALA A 42 7.99 10.53 11.02
C ALA A 42 6.72 9.82 11.53
N LYS A 43 6.53 9.74 12.85
CA LYS A 43 5.34 9.17 13.49
C LYS A 43 4.03 9.82 13.03
N TRP A 44 4.03 11.13 12.77
CA TRP A 44 2.84 11.85 12.28
C TRP A 44 2.43 11.42 10.86
N TYR A 45 3.38 11.06 10.01
CA TYR A 45 3.15 10.72 8.60
C TYR A 45 2.96 9.23 8.35
N LEU A 46 3.36 8.37 9.29
CA LEU A 46 3.36 6.91 9.11
C LEU A 46 1.96 6.35 8.81
N LYS A 47 0.95 6.75 9.58
CA LYS A 47 -0.41 6.24 9.39
C LYS A 47 -1.05 6.73 8.09
N PRO A 48 -1.04 8.04 7.76
CA PRO A 48 -1.52 8.52 6.46
C PRO A 48 -0.84 7.84 5.27
N ALA A 49 0.48 7.63 5.32
CA ALA A 49 1.22 6.95 4.25
C ALA A 49 0.82 5.46 4.13
N THR A 50 0.58 4.80 5.27
CA THR A 50 0.14 3.38 5.30
C THR A 50 -1.27 3.23 4.73
N ASP A 51 -2.19 4.11 5.13
CA ASP A 51 -3.57 4.11 4.64
C ASP A 51 -3.61 4.42 3.13
N SER A 52 -2.76 5.34 2.67
CA SER A 52 -2.62 5.66 1.23
C SER A 52 -2.12 4.45 0.43
N LEU A 53 -1.10 3.75 0.92
CA LEU A 53 -0.61 2.53 0.27
C LEU A 53 -1.69 1.45 0.23
N ARG A 54 -2.41 1.23 1.34
CA ARG A 54 -3.51 0.25 1.39
C ARG A 54 -4.57 0.54 0.33
N ASN A 55 -5.02 1.79 0.21
CA ASN A 55 -6.01 2.18 -0.79
C ASN A 55 -5.52 1.96 -2.24
N LEU A 56 -4.23 2.22 -2.50
CA LEU A 56 -3.64 1.94 -3.81
C LEU A 56 -3.58 0.45 -4.16
N LEU A 57 -3.54 -0.42 -3.14
CA LEU A 57 -3.48 -1.87 -3.29
C LEU A 57 -4.86 -2.54 -3.30
N SER A 58 -5.81 -2.08 -2.47
CA SER A 58 -7.15 -2.65 -2.33
C SER A 58 -8.01 -2.50 -3.59
N ASP A 59 -7.90 -1.38 -4.29
CA ASP A 59 -8.58 -1.18 -5.58
C ASP A 59 -8.18 -2.24 -6.61
N ASN A 60 -6.95 -2.80 -6.52
CA ASN A 60 -6.52 -3.85 -7.45
C ASN A 60 -7.22 -5.18 -7.13
N GLU A 61 -7.36 -5.55 -5.86
CA GLU A 61 -8.07 -6.76 -5.47
C GLU A 61 -9.55 -6.68 -5.80
N ASP A 62 -10.20 -5.56 -5.50
CA ASP A 62 -11.61 -5.35 -5.82
C ASP A 62 -11.84 -5.30 -7.33
N GLN A 63 -10.94 -4.69 -8.09
CA GLN A 63 -11.02 -4.64 -9.54
C GLN A 63 -10.74 -6.02 -10.17
N ILE A 64 -9.76 -6.78 -9.66
CA ILE A 64 -9.51 -8.18 -10.07
C ILE A 64 -10.74 -9.03 -9.74
N ASN A 65 -11.27 -8.96 -8.53
CA ASN A 65 -12.46 -9.69 -8.11
C ASN A 65 -13.68 -9.29 -8.95
N PHE A 66 -13.84 -8.02 -9.30
CA PHE A 66 -14.85 -7.54 -10.22
C PHE A 66 -14.67 -8.14 -11.62
N TYR A 67 -13.45 -8.14 -12.17
CA TYR A 67 -13.16 -8.75 -13.47
C TYR A 67 -13.38 -10.26 -13.46
N LEU A 68 -12.98 -10.96 -12.39
CA LEU A 68 -13.20 -12.39 -12.21
C LEU A 68 -14.69 -12.70 -12.09
N LYS A 69 -15.46 -11.92 -11.32
CA LYS A 69 -16.91 -12.08 -11.21
C LYS A 69 -17.60 -11.81 -12.53
N LYS A 70 -17.16 -10.78 -13.28
CA LYS A 70 -17.68 -10.45 -14.62
C LYS A 70 -17.31 -11.50 -15.67
N SER A 71 -16.11 -12.08 -15.62
CA SER A 71 -15.67 -13.14 -16.54
C SER A 71 -16.39 -14.46 -16.25
N LEU A 72 -16.58 -14.81 -14.97
CA LEU A 72 -17.42 -15.93 -14.54
C LEU A 72 -18.88 -15.74 -14.95
N PHE A 73 -19.42 -14.52 -14.79
CA PHE A 73 -20.78 -14.22 -15.25
C PHE A 73 -20.90 -14.37 -16.79
N ARG A 74 -19.90 -13.92 -17.55
CA ARG A 74 -19.85 -14.12 -19.01
C ARG A 74 -19.71 -15.59 -19.42
N SER A 75 -19.01 -16.43 -18.66
CA SER A 75 -18.88 -17.87 -18.98
C SER A 75 -20.15 -18.65 -18.66
N ILE A 76 -20.88 -18.27 -17.60
CA ILE A 76 -22.15 -18.91 -17.21
C ILE A 76 -23.29 -18.52 -18.16
N ILE A 77 -23.31 -17.27 -18.65
CA ILE A 77 -24.36 -16.74 -19.53
C ILE A 77 -23.94 -16.76 -21.01
N ASN A 78 -23.09 -17.70 -21.43
CA ASN A 78 -22.88 -17.97 -22.84
C ASN A 78 -23.12 -19.45 -23.19
N PRO A 79 -24.39 -19.91 -23.20
CA PRO A 79 -24.77 -21.23 -23.72
C PRO A 79 -24.70 -21.31 -25.26
N GLY A 80 -23.94 -20.44 -25.93
CA GLY A 80 -23.95 -20.24 -27.38
C GLY A 80 -23.03 -21.13 -28.22
N ILE A 81 -22.33 -22.13 -27.66
CA ILE A 81 -21.46 -23.04 -28.44
C ILE A 81 -21.91 -24.52 -28.33
N LEU A 82 -23.14 -24.82 -27.92
CA LEU A 82 -23.64 -26.20 -27.93
C LEU A 82 -25.07 -26.41 -28.45
N LYS A 83 -25.60 -25.51 -29.29
CA LYS A 83 -26.77 -25.86 -30.12
C LYS A 83 -26.65 -25.33 -31.54
N THR A 84 -26.20 -26.26 -32.40
CA THR A 84 -26.77 -26.60 -33.71
C THR A 84 -27.07 -25.46 -34.69
N ALA A 85 -26.30 -25.38 -35.77
CA ALA A 85 -26.74 -25.65 -37.15
C ALA A 85 -25.58 -25.41 -38.12
#